data_AF-A0A2N3CJM4-F1
#
_entry.id   AF-A0A2N3CJM4-F1
#
_cell.length_a   1.000
_cell.length_b   1.000
_cell.length_c   1.000
_cell.angle_alpha   90.00
_cell.angle_beta   90.00
_cell.angle_gamma   90.00
#
_symmetry.space_group_name_H-M   'P 1'
#
loop_
_entity.id
_entity.type
_entity.pdbx_description
1 polymer ?
#
loop_
_entity_poly.entity_id
_entity_poly.type
_entity_poly.pdbx_seq_one_letter_code
_entity_poly.pdbx_strand_id
1 'polypeptide(L)'
;MKHMAAHEAPVIARLEPSPGRRIFSLVALAGLGALLLQIALARPPQHLGWQVFLLVLGGLAVWLAVKLWQATARGLVLREDGLWEAGGRRLAALDEIASVDRGIFAFKPSNGFLVTLA
;
A
#
# COMPACT_ATOMS: atom_id res chain seq x y z
N MET A 1 20.18 -29.03 -21.76
CA MET A 1 19.43 -27.76 -21.58
C MET A 1 18.61 -27.90 -20.30
N LYS A 2 19.09 -27.71 -19.06
CA LYS A 2 19.72 -26.54 -18.41
C LYS A 2 19.07 -25.23 -18.88
N HIS A 3 18.09 -24.72 -18.14
CA HIS A 3 17.99 -23.31 -17.72
C HIS A 3 16.86 -23.13 -16.69
N MET A 4 17.27 -22.62 -15.52
CA MET A 4 16.51 -21.90 -14.50
C MET A 4 15.40 -22.62 -13.71
N ALA A 5 15.84 -23.55 -12.85
CA ALA A 5 15.32 -23.57 -11.49
C ALA A 5 15.68 -22.23 -10.84
N ALA A 6 14.69 -21.37 -10.61
CA ALA A 6 14.85 -20.17 -9.81
C ALA A 6 15.33 -20.58 -8.41
N HIS A 7 16.61 -20.36 -8.13
CA HIS A 7 17.14 -20.41 -6.77
C HIS A 7 16.42 -19.32 -5.97
N GLU A 8 15.49 -19.72 -5.11
CA GLU A 8 14.93 -18.82 -4.12
C GLU A 8 15.99 -18.61 -3.04
N ALA A 9 16.85 -17.61 -3.26
CA ALA A 9 17.82 -17.18 -2.26
C ALA A 9 17.11 -16.96 -0.91
N PRO A 10 17.72 -17.39 0.22
CA PRO A 10 17.15 -17.24 1.56
C PRO A 10 16.65 -15.82 1.82
N VAL A 11 15.45 -15.71 2.40
CA VAL A 11 14.88 -14.41 2.79
C VAL A 11 15.52 -13.96 4.10
N ILE A 12 16.24 -12.83 4.05
CA ILE A 12 16.92 -12.23 5.21
C ILE A 12 15.93 -11.33 5.99
N ALA A 13 15.11 -10.56 5.27
CA ALA A 13 14.11 -9.69 5.88
C ALA A 13 12.92 -9.48 4.95
N ARG A 14 11.72 -9.34 5.52
CA ARG A 14 10.49 -9.02 4.79
C ARG A 14 9.82 -7.81 5.41
N LEU A 15 9.45 -6.85 4.56
CA LEU A 15 8.63 -5.70 4.88
C LEU A 15 7.25 -5.91 4.29
N GLU A 16 6.28 -6.25 5.12
CA GLU A 16 4.88 -6.29 4.70
C GLU A 16 4.08 -5.16 5.35
N PRO A 17 3.27 -4.44 4.55
CA PRO A 17 2.34 -3.49 5.11
C PRO A 17 1.35 -4.20 6.05
N SER A 18 1.08 -3.61 7.22
CA SER A 18 0.12 -4.16 8.19
C SER A 18 -1.26 -4.41 7.54
N PRO A 19 -1.74 -5.66 7.49
CA PRO A 19 -3.04 -5.99 6.89
C PRO A 19 -4.20 -5.30 7.61
N GLY A 20 -4.15 -5.25 8.94
CA GLY A 20 -5.21 -4.64 9.76
C GLY A 20 -5.40 -3.16 9.47
N ARG A 21 -4.31 -2.39 9.35
CA ARG A 21 -4.38 -0.97 9.02
C ARG A 21 -4.96 -0.74 7.62
N ARG A 22 -4.63 -1.60 6.65
CA ARG A 22 -5.16 -1.52 5.28
C ARG A 22 -6.65 -1.77 5.23
N ILE A 23 -7.12 -2.83 5.91
CA ILE A 23 -8.54 -3.19 5.95
C ILE A 23 -9.34 -2.08 6.64
N PHE A 24 -8.86 -1.58 7.77
CA PHE A 24 -9.55 -0.51 8.50
C PHE A 24 -9.72 0.74 7.65
N SER A 25 -8.63 1.25 7.04
CA SER A 25 -8.70 2.44 6.20
C SER A 25 -9.57 2.25 4.96
N LEU A 26 -9.54 1.06 4.35
CA LEU A 26 -10.40 0.73 3.22
C LEU A 26 -11.88 0.73 3.63
N VAL A 27 -12.22 0.03 4.70
CA VAL A 27 -13.61 -0.07 5.20
C VAL A 27 -14.14 1.29 5.60
N ALA A 28 -13.33 2.11 6.28
CA ALA A 28 -13.73 3.45 6.70
C ALA A 28 -14.01 4.36 5.49
N LEU A 29 -13.11 4.43 4.50
CA LEU A 29 -13.29 5.27 3.31
C LEU A 29 -14.42 4.77 2.40
N ALA A 30 -14.47 3.46 2.16
CA ALA A 30 -15.52 2.86 1.34
C ALA A 30 -16.89 2.99 2.01
N GLY A 31 -16.97 2.78 3.32
CA GLY A 31 -18.20 2.95 4.11
C GLY A 31 -18.68 4.39 4.11
N LEU A 32 -17.78 5.36 4.31
CA LEU A 32 -18.11 6.78 4.21
C LEU A 32 -18.60 7.15 2.81
N GLY A 33 -17.88 6.72 1.76
CA GLY A 33 -18.27 6.98 0.37
C GLY A 33 -19.64 6.38 0.04
N ALA A 34 -19.88 5.14 0.43
CA ALA A 34 -21.17 4.46 0.25
C ALA A 34 -22.30 5.17 1.00
N LEU A 35 -22.06 5.63 2.23
CA LEU A 35 -23.04 6.38 3.01
C LEU A 35 -23.41 7.70 2.32
N LEU A 36 -22.43 8.46 1.82
CA LEU A 36 -22.67 9.73 1.13
C LEU A 36 -23.44 9.53 -0.17
N LEU A 37 -23.06 8.54 -0.97
CA LEU A 37 -23.78 8.18 -2.20
C LEU A 37 -25.20 7.72 -1.88
N GLN A 38 -25.38 6.97 -0.80
CA GLN A 38 -26.71 6.51 -0.39
C GLN A 38 -27.60 7.68 0.03
N ILE A 39 -27.09 8.65 0.79
CA ILE A 39 -27.85 9.86 1.13
C ILE A 39 -28.25 10.61 -0.15
N ALA A 40 -27.31 10.79 -1.09
CA ALA A 40 -27.57 11.51 -2.33
C ALA A 40 -28.63 10.86 -3.22
N LEU A 41 -28.75 9.53 -3.19
CA LEU A 41 -29.68 8.76 -4.04
C LEU A 41 -31.03 8.50 -3.37
N ALA A 42 -31.04 8.06 -2.10
CA ALA A 42 -32.27 7.68 -1.41
C ALA A 42 -33.02 8.86 -0.79
N ARG A 43 -32.32 9.94 -0.44
CA ARG A 43 -32.92 11.19 0.04
C ARG A 43 -32.25 12.38 -0.65
N PRO A 44 -32.49 12.58 -1.95
CA PRO A 44 -31.86 13.65 -2.70
C PRO A 44 -32.15 15.01 -2.04
N PRO A 45 -31.11 15.84 -1.78
CA PRO A 45 -31.29 17.18 -1.27
C PRO A 45 -32.20 18.01 -2.19
N GLN A 46 -33.02 18.89 -1.60
CA GLN A 46 -33.88 19.79 -2.37
C GLN A 46 -33.08 20.75 -3.28
N HIS A 47 -31.84 21.05 -2.91
CA HIS A 47 -30.92 21.84 -3.72
C HIS A 47 -30.00 20.96 -4.55
N LEU A 48 -30.06 21.13 -5.88
CA LEU A 48 -29.25 20.37 -6.84
C LEU A 48 -27.74 20.46 -6.56
N GLY A 49 -27.25 21.62 -6.10
CA GLY A 49 -25.84 21.82 -5.76
C GLY A 49 -25.35 20.91 -4.64
N TRP A 50 -26.17 20.69 -3.60
CA TRP A 50 -25.83 19.76 -2.51
C TRP A 50 -25.87 18.31 -2.95
N GLN A 51 -26.79 17.96 -3.85
CA GLN A 51 -26.84 16.60 -4.41
C GLN A 51 -25.57 16.29 -5.22
N VAL A 52 -25.16 17.21 -6.11
CA VAL A 52 -23.92 17.08 -6.89
C VAL A 52 -22.70 17.01 -5.97
N PHE A 53 -22.65 17.85 -4.94
CA PHE A 53 -21.57 17.82 -3.95
C PHE A 53 -21.44 16.45 -3.26
N LEU A 54 -22.55 15.87 -2.78
CA LEU A 54 -22.54 14.56 -2.12
C LEU A 54 -22.12 13.43 -3.07
N LEU A 55 -22.55 13.47 -4.34
CA LEU A 55 -22.14 12.49 -5.35
C LEU A 55 -20.64 12.57 -5.63
N VAL A 56 -20.11 13.77 -5.83
CA VAL A 56 -18.67 13.99 -6.07
C VAL A 56 -17.85 13.56 -4.86
N LEU A 57 -18.26 13.96 -3.66
CA LEU A 57 -17.53 13.64 -2.43
C LEU A 57 -17.57 12.13 -2.14
N GLY A 58 -18.73 11.49 -2.28
CA GLY A 58 -18.88 10.05 -2.12
C GLY A 58 -18.06 9.26 -3.14
N GLY A 59 -18.11 9.67 -4.42
CA GLY A 59 -17.30 9.10 -5.48
C GLY A 59 -15.79 9.25 -5.23
N LEU A 60 -15.36 10.43 -4.77
CA LEU A 60 -13.96 10.70 -4.41
C LEU A 60 -13.50 9.81 -3.25
N ALA A 61 -14.32 9.64 -2.21
CA ALA A 61 -14.00 8.78 -1.08
C ALA A 61 -13.83 7.31 -1.50
N VAL A 62 -14.71 6.78 -2.35
CA VAL A 62 -14.58 5.42 -2.91
C VAL A 62 -13.32 5.31 -3.78
N TRP A 63 -13.06 6.31 -4.62
CA TRP A 63 -11.86 6.33 -5.45
C TRP A 63 -10.58 6.34 -4.61
N LEU A 64 -10.54 7.13 -3.53
CA LEU A 64 -9.42 7.15 -2.58
C LEU A 64 -9.25 5.80 -1.88
N ALA A 65 -10.33 5.11 -1.54
CA ALA A 65 -10.28 3.75 -0.97
C ALA A 65 -9.57 2.78 -1.93
N VAL A 66 -9.93 2.80 -3.22
CA VAL A 66 -9.30 1.97 -4.26
C VAL A 66 -7.84 2.35 -4.48
N LYS A 67 -7.52 3.65 -4.53
CA LYS A 67 -6.14 4.12 -4.67
C LYS A 67 -5.27 3.72 -3.48
N LEU A 68 -5.80 3.81 -2.27
CA LEU A 68 -5.11 3.37 -1.06
C LEU A 68 -4.83 1.87 -1.09
N TRP A 69 -5.81 1.06 -1.53
CA TRP A 69 -5.64 -0.38 -1.68
C TRP A 69 -4.50 -0.74 -2.64
N GLN A 70 -4.46 -0.09 -3.80
CA GLN A 70 -3.43 -0.30 -4.82
C GLN A 70 -2.04 0.17 -4.35
N ALA A 71 -1.95 1.35 -3.74
CA ALA A 71 -0.68 1.91 -3.29
C ALA A 71 -0.06 1.10 -2.14
N THR A 72 -0.88 0.48 -1.29
CA THR A 72 -0.42 -0.31 -0.14
C THR A 72 -0.25 -1.81 -0.45
N ALA A 73 -0.43 -2.24 -1.70
CA ALA A 73 -0.36 -3.65 -2.09
C ALA A 73 1.05 -4.24 -2.13
N ARG A 74 2.09 -3.40 -2.10
CA ARG A 74 3.46 -3.85 -2.38
C ARG A 74 4.29 -3.88 -1.11
N GLY A 75 4.79 -5.07 -0.77
CA GLY A 75 5.80 -5.29 0.25
C GLY A 75 7.20 -5.30 -0.35
N LEU A 76 8.22 -5.26 0.50
CA LEU A 76 9.62 -5.40 0.11
C LEU A 76 10.20 -6.68 0.70
N VAL A 77 11.05 -7.39 -0.03
CA VAL A 77 11.71 -8.62 0.41
C VAL A 77 13.20 -8.48 0.15
N LEU A 78 14.00 -8.54 1.22
CA LEU A 78 15.45 -8.59 1.13
C LEU A 78 15.88 -10.05 1.10
N ARG A 79 16.57 -10.43 0.03
CA ARG A 79 17.16 -11.74 -0.22
C ARG A 79 18.69 -11.61 -0.30
N GLU A 80 19.41 -12.73 -0.26
CA GLU A 80 20.88 -12.74 -0.41
C GLU A 80 21.37 -12.22 -1.77
N ASP A 81 20.51 -12.13 -2.78
CA ASP A 81 20.86 -11.61 -4.10
C ASP A 81 20.43 -10.14 -4.31
N GLY A 82 19.71 -9.53 -3.35
CA GLY A 82 19.32 -8.13 -3.39
C GLY A 82 17.95 -7.82 -2.78
N LEU A 83 17.51 -6.59 -3.00
CA LEU A 83 16.21 -6.07 -2.56
C LEU A 83 15.17 -6.21 -3.67
N TRP A 84 14.03 -6.81 -3.34
CA TRP A 84 12.95 -7.12 -4.26
C TRP A 84 11.62 -6.51 -3.82
N GLU A 85 10.81 -6.08 -4.78
CA GLU A 85 9.41 -5.71 -4.55
C GLU A 85 8.52 -6.97 -4.62
N ALA A 86 7.47 -7.03 -3.80
CA ALA A 86 6.44 -8.05 -3.88
C ALA A 86 5.77 -7.98 -5.27
N GLY A 87 6.10 -8.93 -6.14
CA GLY A 87 5.80 -8.88 -7.58
C GLY A 87 6.99 -9.24 -8.48
N GLY A 88 8.19 -9.39 -7.92
CA GLY A 88 9.36 -9.94 -8.63
C GLY A 88 10.25 -8.90 -9.31
N ARG A 89 10.01 -7.61 -9.09
CA ARG A 89 10.90 -6.55 -9.56
C ARG A 89 12.07 -6.39 -8.59
N ARG A 90 13.32 -6.53 -9.09
CA ARG A 90 14.53 -6.20 -8.32
C ARG A 90 14.65 -4.67 -8.21
N LEU A 91 14.85 -4.16 -7.00
CA LEU A 91 15.02 -2.72 -6.73
C LEU A 91 16.49 -2.33 -6.62
N ALA A 92 17.32 -3.17 -5.99
CA ALA A 92 18.76 -3.01 -5.86
C ALA A 92 19.41 -4.38 -5.71
N ALA A 93 20.62 -4.57 -6.24
CA ALA A 93 21.44 -5.73 -5.92
C ALA A 93 22.06 -5.62 -4.51
N LEU A 94 22.52 -6.73 -3.94
CA LEU A 94 23.08 -6.73 -2.58
C LEU A 94 24.38 -5.90 -2.49
N ASP A 95 25.19 -5.91 -3.54
CA ASP A 95 26.43 -5.13 -3.65
C ASP A 95 26.22 -3.62 -3.73
N GLU A 96 25.01 -3.20 -4.14
CA GLU A 96 24.59 -1.79 -4.15
C GLU A 96 24.06 -1.32 -2.78
N ILE A 97 23.93 -2.21 -1.78
CA ILE A 97 23.37 -1.89 -0.46
C ILE A 97 24.51 -1.61 0.54
N ALA A 98 24.67 -0.34 0.92
CA ALA A 98 25.66 0.10 1.90
C ALA A 98 25.26 -0.25 3.35
N SER A 99 23.98 -0.10 3.71
CA SER A 99 23.50 -0.43 5.07
C SER A 99 21.98 -0.62 5.13
N VAL A 100 21.52 -1.41 6.12
CA VAL A 100 20.10 -1.58 6.45
C VAL A 100 19.88 -1.29 7.92
N ASP A 101 19.12 -0.25 8.24
CA ASP A 101 18.83 0.16 9.62
C ASP A 101 17.38 -0.19 10.02
N ARG A 102 17.25 -0.96 11.11
CA ARG A 102 15.97 -1.34 11.76
C ARG A 102 15.82 -0.74 13.16
N GLY A 103 16.70 0.19 13.53
CA GLY A 103 16.79 0.80 14.84
C GLY A 103 15.66 1.77 15.16
N ILE A 104 15.62 2.17 16.43
CA ILE A 104 14.59 3.03 17.03
C ILE A 104 14.55 4.44 16.41
N PHE A 105 15.62 4.84 15.69
CA PHE A 105 15.77 6.11 14.98
C PHE A 105 15.41 6.05 13.48
N ALA A 106 15.08 4.88 12.92
CA ALA A 106 14.36 4.81 11.66
C ALA A 106 12.90 5.23 11.95
N PHE A 107 12.65 6.54 12.04
CA PHE A 107 11.44 7.20 12.56
C PHE A 107 10.10 6.49 12.23
N LYS A 108 9.67 5.57 13.13
CA LYS A 108 8.33 5.21 13.67
C LYS A 108 7.05 5.49 12.82
N PRO A 109 5.96 4.66 12.87
CA PRO A 109 5.78 3.24 13.18
C PRO A 109 5.11 2.49 11.98
N SER A 110 5.44 1.25 11.65
CA SER A 110 4.78 0.06 12.25
C SER A 110 5.32 -1.26 11.68
N ASN A 111 6.27 -1.25 10.73
CA ASN A 111 6.91 -2.40 10.04
C ASN A 111 7.84 -1.81 8.95
N GLY A 112 8.96 -1.16 9.30
CA GLY A 112 9.83 -0.45 8.34
C GLY A 112 11.33 -0.72 8.54
N PHE A 113 12.15 -0.46 7.51
CA PHE A 113 13.62 -0.36 7.61
C PHE A 113 14.15 0.69 6.63
N LEU A 114 15.31 1.28 6.91
CA LEU A 114 15.99 2.23 6.04
C LEU A 114 17.08 1.47 5.27
N VAL A 115 17.15 1.65 3.95
CA VAL A 115 18.25 1.12 3.12
C VAL A 115 19.07 2.29 2.60
N THR A 116 20.37 2.25 2.84
CA THR A 116 21.34 3.16 2.21
C THR A 116 21.98 2.41 1.06
N LEU A 117 22.02 3.03 -0.12
CA LEU A 117 22.71 2.50 -1.29
C LEU A 117 24.11 3.10 -1.38
N ALA A 118 25.08 2.34 -1.89
CA ALA A 118 26.48 2.72 -2.04
C ALA A 118 26.73 3.58 -3.28
#